data_AF-A0AAD5Y6K1-F1
#
_entry.id   AF-A0AAD5Y6K1-F1
#
_cell.length_a   1.000
_cell.length_b   1.000
_cell.length_c   1.000
_cell.angle_alpha   90.00
_cell.angle_beta   90.00
_cell.angle_gamma   90.00
#
_symmetry.space_group_name_H-M   'P 1'
#
loop_
_entity.id
_entity.type
_entity.pdbx_description
1 polymer ?
#
loop_
_entity_poly.entity_id
_entity_poly.type
_entity_poly.pdbx_seq_one_letter_code
_entity_poly.pdbx_strand_id
1 'polypeptide(L)'
;MVLLTQSREIKEFLASVNTEKISIEDSVQVIDHTELVRLLKQQTKHTLTSLIKTTTVYHKPLPKRIPSPEYIKLMNHYKLLAEEREYKEMTNKYEKEFTPSEWKTVNSLMVSIFNVFFSVGAVFVATFMLGEYAGVDIAIKVLMALAMSAIVLVAEGWFFTRDWISTKV
;
A
#
# COMPACT_ATOMS: atom_id res chain seq x y z
N MET A 1 26.77 8.34 -38.82
CA MET A 1 27.58 9.17 -37.93
C MET A 1 27.88 8.37 -36.66
N VAL A 2 29.09 7.83 -36.54
CA VAL A 2 29.47 6.89 -35.47
C VAL A 2 30.42 7.62 -34.52
N LEU A 3 30.15 7.56 -33.22
CA LEU A 3 31.04 8.14 -32.22
C LEU A 3 31.92 7.02 -31.65
N LEU A 4 33.23 7.21 -31.76
CA LEU A 4 34.20 6.34 -31.10
C LEU A 4 34.28 6.77 -29.65
N THR A 5 33.69 5.99 -28.76
CA THR A 5 33.87 6.18 -27.32
C THR A 5 35.24 5.61 -26.93
N GLN A 6 35.99 6.37 -26.14
CA GLN A 6 37.40 6.15 -25.80
C GLN A 6 37.68 4.78 -25.14
N SER A 7 37.88 3.72 -25.92
CA SER A 7 38.54 2.50 -25.43
C SER A 7 40.06 2.66 -25.56
N ARG A 8 40.81 2.04 -24.64
CA ARG A 8 42.29 2.10 -24.57
C ARG A 8 42.95 1.68 -25.88
N GLU A 9 42.36 0.72 -26.59
CA GLU A 9 42.80 0.22 -27.89
C GLU A 9 42.65 1.25 -29.01
N ILE A 10 41.59 2.07 -28.98
CA ILE A 10 41.38 3.16 -29.95
C ILE A 10 42.36 4.31 -29.68
N LYS A 11 42.70 4.59 -28.41
CA LYS A 11 43.74 5.57 -28.06
C LYS A 11 45.11 5.14 -28.58
N GLU A 12 45.47 3.88 -28.41
CA GLU A 12 46.74 3.32 -28.93
C GLU A 12 46.77 3.31 -30.47
N PHE A 13 45.65 2.98 -31.11
CA PHE A 13 45.51 3.04 -32.57
C PHE A 13 45.63 4.47 -33.10
N LEU A 14 44.92 5.45 -32.53
CA LEU A 14 44.99 6.86 -32.94
C LEU A 14 46.36 7.49 -32.62
N ALA A 15 46.99 7.10 -31.52
CA ALA A 15 48.35 7.54 -31.18
C ALA A 15 49.42 6.98 -32.13
N SER A 16 49.21 5.78 -32.70
CA SER A 16 50.10 5.20 -33.72
C SER A 16 49.99 5.85 -35.11
N VAL A 17 48.88 6.55 -35.37
CA VAL A 17 48.56 7.12 -36.69
C VAL A 17 48.90 8.62 -36.78
N ASN A 18 49.05 9.34 -35.65
CA ASN A 18 49.20 10.80 -35.69
C ASN A 18 50.32 11.32 -34.76
N THR A 19 51.51 11.56 -35.32
CA THR A 19 52.66 12.15 -34.60
C THR A 19 52.66 13.67 -34.50
N GLU A 20 51.71 14.40 -35.09
CA GLU A 20 51.67 15.85 -34.90
C GLU A 20 50.26 16.37 -34.65
N LYS A 21 50.12 16.94 -33.45
CA LYS A 21 48.99 17.72 -32.94
C LYS A 21 47.68 16.95 -32.84
N ILE A 22 47.22 16.72 -31.61
CA ILE A 22 46.02 17.36 -31.06
C ILE A 22 45.96 17.02 -29.56
N SER A 23 45.89 18.08 -28.75
CA SER A 23 45.74 18.02 -27.30
C SER A 23 44.51 17.18 -26.94
N ILE A 24 44.70 16.21 -26.06
CA ILE A 24 43.68 15.28 -25.60
C ILE A 24 42.82 16.02 -24.56
N GLU A 25 41.84 16.77 -25.03
CA GLU A 25 40.72 17.24 -24.20
C GLU A 25 39.41 16.78 -24.84
N ASP A 26 38.73 15.87 -24.12
CA ASP A 26 37.30 15.50 -24.05
C ASP A 26 36.35 15.71 -25.24
N SER A 27 36.88 15.82 -26.45
CA SER A 27 36.09 15.95 -27.67
C SER A 27 35.75 14.56 -28.20
N VAL A 28 34.48 14.25 -28.06
CA VAL A 28 33.81 13.10 -28.68
C VAL A 28 33.96 13.25 -30.21
N GLN A 29 34.96 12.59 -30.80
CA GLN A 29 35.25 12.70 -32.22
C GLN A 29 34.25 11.88 -33.04
N VAL A 30 33.60 12.60 -33.95
CA VAL A 30 32.69 12.05 -34.94
C VAL A 30 33.50 11.62 -36.14
N ILE A 31 33.61 10.31 -36.35
CA ILE A 31 34.22 9.77 -37.57
C ILE A 31 33.11 9.21 -38.45
N ASP A 32 33.13 9.60 -39.73
CA ASP A 32 32.18 9.06 -40.71
C ASP A 32 32.59 7.65 -41.15
N HIS A 33 31.61 6.84 -41.56
CA HIS A 33 31.80 5.42 -41.83
C HIS A 33 32.75 5.18 -43.04
N THR A 34 32.82 6.13 -43.96
CA THR A 34 33.75 6.16 -45.11
C THR A 34 35.20 6.35 -44.69
N GLU A 35 35.48 7.19 -43.69
CA GLU A 35 36.82 7.38 -43.16
C GLU A 35 37.30 6.15 -42.36
N LEU A 36 36.40 5.51 -41.62
CA LEU A 36 36.71 4.28 -40.88
C LEU A 36 37.10 3.14 -41.83
N VAL A 37 36.41 3.01 -42.98
CA VAL A 37 36.76 2.03 -44.02
C VAL A 37 38.10 2.37 -44.70
N ARG A 38 38.41 3.65 -44.90
CA ARG A 38 39.70 4.08 -45.46
C ARG A 38 40.86 3.75 -44.50
N LEU A 39 40.69 3.99 -43.20
CA LEU A 39 41.69 3.69 -42.17
C LEU A 39 41.91 2.17 -42.02
N LEU A 40 40.85 1.36 -42.15
CA LEU A 40 40.95 -0.10 -42.13
C LEU A 40 41.78 -0.65 -43.31
N LYS A 41 41.66 -0.06 -44.50
CA LYS A 41 42.46 -0.49 -45.66
C LYS A 41 43.95 -0.25 -45.49
N GLN A 42 44.34 0.64 -44.58
CA GLN A 42 45.74 1.05 -44.36
C GLN A 42 46.44 0.21 -43.27
N GLN A 43 45.68 -0.55 -42.45
CA GLN A 43 46.20 -1.32 -41.31
C GLN A 43 45.64 -2.75 -41.33
N THR A 44 46.51 -3.75 -41.45
CA THR A 44 46.12 -5.17 -41.57
C THR A 44 45.93 -5.88 -40.22
N LYS A 45 46.16 -5.20 -39.10
CA LYS A 45 46.33 -5.84 -37.78
C LYS A 45 45.04 -5.99 -36.96
N HIS A 46 43.98 -5.23 -37.28
CA HIS A 46 42.71 -5.25 -36.55
C HIS A 46 41.55 -5.57 -37.49
N THR A 47 40.68 -6.49 -37.08
CA THR A 47 39.48 -6.85 -37.84
C THR A 47 38.39 -5.81 -37.61
N LEU A 48 37.64 -5.42 -38.65
CA LEU A 48 36.52 -4.46 -38.57
C LEU A 48 35.55 -4.76 -37.41
N THR A 49 35.36 -6.04 -37.10
CA THR A 49 34.52 -6.51 -35.99
C THR A 49 35.04 -6.10 -34.60
N SER A 50 36.35 -5.93 -34.39
CA SER A 50 36.89 -5.43 -33.12
C SER A 50 36.62 -3.94 -32.94
N LEU A 51 36.70 -3.16 -34.03
CA LEU A 51 36.42 -1.72 -34.01
C LEU A 51 34.93 -1.42 -33.82
N ILE A 52 34.04 -2.17 -34.48
CA ILE A 52 32.59 -1.95 -34.39
C ILE A 52 32.05 -2.32 -33.01
N LYS A 53 32.59 -3.35 -32.35
CA LYS A 53 32.17 -3.78 -31.00
C LYS A 53 32.24 -2.65 -29.96
N THR A 54 33.12 -1.68 -30.16
CA THR A 54 33.33 -0.54 -29.26
C THR A 54 32.67 0.75 -29.75
N THR A 55 31.95 0.73 -30.86
CA THR A 55 31.26 1.91 -31.38
C THR A 55 29.86 2.02 -30.79
N THR A 56 29.51 3.23 -30.33
CA THR A 56 28.14 3.54 -29.91
C THR A 56 27.50 4.46 -30.95
N VAL A 57 26.29 4.11 -31.38
CA VAL A 57 25.55 4.90 -32.37
C VAL A 57 25.09 6.18 -31.69
N TYR A 58 25.61 7.31 -32.16
CA TYR A 58 25.18 8.61 -31.67
C TYR A 58 23.75 8.88 -32.09
N HIS A 59 22.89 9.05 -31.10
CA HIS A 59 21.55 9.57 -31.31
C HIS A 59 21.55 11.03 -30.90
N LYS A 60 21.24 11.92 -31.85
CA LYS A 60 21.04 13.33 -31.54
C LYS A 60 19.97 13.44 -30.44
N PRO A 61 20.21 14.16 -29.34
CA PRO A 61 19.21 14.32 -28.30
C PRO A 61 17.97 14.98 -28.90
N LEU A 62 16.80 14.42 -28.64
CA LEU A 62 15.54 14.98 -29.12
C LEU A 62 15.41 16.41 -28.57
N PRO A 63 14.87 17.36 -29.36
CA PRO A 63 14.63 18.71 -28.88
C PRO A 63 13.72 18.67 -27.65
N LYS A 64 14.05 19.45 -26.62
CA LYS A 64 13.21 19.55 -25.41
C LYS A 64 11.83 20.05 -25.80
N ARG A 65 10.80 19.24 -25.57
CA ARG A 65 9.41 19.62 -25.85
C ARG A 65 9.01 20.74 -24.90
N ILE A 66 8.50 21.85 -25.44
CA ILE A 66 7.88 22.93 -24.66
C ILE A 66 6.44 22.50 -24.41
N PRO A 67 6.02 22.23 -23.16
CA PRO A 67 4.67 21.79 -22.88
C PRO A 67 3.66 22.90 -23.18
N SER A 68 2.53 22.55 -23.80
CA SER A 68 1.43 23.49 -24.02
C SER A 68 0.77 23.86 -22.69
N PRO A 69 0.18 25.06 -22.55
CA PRO A 69 -0.50 25.48 -21.32
C PRO A 69 -1.63 24.53 -20.90
N GLU A 70 -2.34 23.94 -21.87
CA GLU A 70 -3.38 22.94 -21.63
C GLU A 70 -2.82 21.66 -21.04
N TYR A 71 -1.68 21.19 -21.56
CA TYR A 71 -1.00 20.00 -21.04
C TYR A 71 -0.55 20.18 -19.59
N ILE A 72 -0.08 21.38 -19.22
CA ILE A 72 0.33 21.68 -17.84
C ILE A 72 -0.88 21.60 -16.89
N LYS A 73 -2.03 22.15 -17.31
CA LYS A 73 -3.28 22.07 -16.51
C LYS A 73 -3.72 20.63 -16.31
N LEU A 74 -3.71 19.83 -17.38
CA LEU A 74 -4.06 18.41 -17.33
C LEU A 74 -3.13 17.64 -16.39
N MET A 75 -1.82 17.89 -16.49
CA MET A 75 -0.82 17.24 -15.65
C MET A 75 -1.02 17.58 -14.17
N ASN A 76 -1.30 18.84 -13.84
CA ASN A 76 -1.57 19.26 -12.48
C ASN A 76 -2.84 18.61 -11.92
N HIS A 77 -3.88 18.47 -12.73
CA HIS A 77 -5.09 17.75 -12.35
C HIS A 77 -4.80 16.29 -11.99
N TYR A 78 -4.02 15.57 -12.81
CA TYR A 78 -3.65 14.18 -12.52
C TYR A 78 -2.76 14.03 -11.30
N LYS A 79 -1.84 14.98 -11.05
CA LYS A 79 -1.04 14.99 -9.82
C LYS A 79 -1.92 15.12 -8.59
N LEU A 80 -2.87 16.05 -8.63
CA LEU A 80 -3.80 16.28 -7.52
C LEU A 80 -4.67 15.03 -7.25
N LEU A 81 -5.15 14.36 -8.30
CA LEU A 81 -5.86 13.07 -8.16
C LEU A 81 -5.00 11.96 -7.57
N ALA A 82 -3.71 11.90 -7.91
CA ALA A 82 -2.78 10.92 -7.37
C ALA A 82 -2.49 11.20 -5.88
N GLU A 83 -2.25 12.46 -5.52
CA GLU A 83 -2.05 12.91 -4.13
C GLU A 83 -3.29 12.63 -3.27
N GLU A 84 -4.50 12.88 -3.78
CA GLU A 84 -5.74 12.53 -3.07
C GLU A 84 -5.88 11.02 -2.84
N ARG A 85 -5.44 10.19 -3.78
CA ARG A 85 -5.47 8.74 -3.63
C ARG A 85 -4.48 8.30 -2.55
N GLU A 86 -3.24 8.78 -2.60
CA GLU A 86 -2.24 8.48 -1.56
C GLU A 86 -2.70 8.98 -0.19
N TYR A 87 -3.28 10.17 -0.11
CA TYR A 87 -3.85 10.69 1.13
C TYR A 87 -4.95 9.77 1.65
N LYS A 88 -5.91 9.36 0.81
CA LYS A 88 -6.97 8.42 1.17
C LYS A 88 -6.44 7.05 1.60
N GLU A 89 -5.35 6.57 1.00
CA GLU A 89 -4.71 5.31 1.41
C GLU A 89 -4.00 5.44 2.77
N MET A 90 -3.37 6.58 3.03
CA MET A 90 -2.74 6.89 4.31
C MET A 90 -3.77 7.12 5.43
N THR A 91 -4.90 7.76 5.14
CA THR A 91 -5.96 7.99 6.12
C THR A 91 -6.88 6.79 6.30
N ASN A 92 -7.17 6.00 5.25
CA ASN A 92 -7.96 4.77 5.39
C ASN A 92 -7.28 3.73 6.28
N LYS A 93 -5.95 3.75 6.45
CA LYS A 93 -5.29 2.87 7.42
C LYS A 93 -5.72 3.12 8.86
N TYR A 94 -6.33 4.27 9.14
CA TYR A 94 -6.91 4.61 10.43
C TYR A 94 -8.45 4.54 10.44
N GLU A 95 -9.09 4.43 9.26
CA GLU A 95 -10.55 4.46 9.09
C GLU A 95 -11.16 3.11 8.66
N LYS A 96 -10.35 2.19 8.12
CA LYS A 96 -10.62 0.74 8.05
C LYS A 96 -9.87 0.10 9.22
N GLU A 97 -10.50 -0.55 10.17
CA GLU A 97 -11.45 -1.64 9.98
C GLU A 97 -12.47 -1.67 11.13
N PHE A 98 -13.67 -1.13 10.94
CA PHE A 98 -14.85 -1.68 11.59
C PHE A 98 -15.36 -2.76 10.63
N THR A 99 -14.84 -3.97 10.77
CA THR A 99 -15.25 -5.07 9.89
C THR A 99 -16.76 -5.36 10.07
N PRO A 100 -17.50 -5.82 9.04
CA PRO A 100 -18.86 -6.33 9.24
C PRO A 100 -18.93 -7.49 10.26
N SER A 101 -17.81 -8.17 10.53
CA SER A 101 -17.65 -9.13 11.63
C SER A 101 -17.71 -8.48 13.02
N GLU A 102 -17.15 -7.29 13.21
CA GLU A 102 -17.26 -6.56 14.48
C GLU A 102 -18.69 -6.10 14.72
N TRP A 103 -19.39 -5.61 13.70
CA TRP A 103 -20.81 -5.28 13.81
C TRP A 103 -21.67 -6.50 14.20
N LYS A 104 -21.37 -7.67 13.63
CA LYS A 104 -22.05 -8.91 14.02
C LYS A 104 -21.75 -9.29 15.47
N THR A 105 -20.52 -9.07 15.93
CA THR A 105 -20.10 -9.35 17.31
C THR A 105 -20.78 -8.40 18.31
N VAL A 106 -20.82 -7.10 18.01
CA VAL A 106 -21.51 -6.09 18.83
C VAL A 106 -23.01 -6.36 18.88
N ASN A 107 -23.63 -6.70 17.75
CA ASN A 107 -25.05 -7.05 17.71
C ASN A 107 -25.34 -8.31 18.53
N SER A 108 -24.48 -9.32 18.47
CA SER A 108 -24.62 -10.54 19.28
C SER A 108 -24.52 -10.25 20.77
N LEU A 109 -23.59 -9.38 21.18
CA LEU A 109 -23.45 -8.97 22.58
C LEU A 109 -24.67 -8.18 23.05
N MET A 110 -25.16 -7.24 22.24
CA MET A 110 -26.38 -6.48 22.54
C MET A 110 -27.58 -7.41 22.73
N VAL A 111 -27.81 -8.34 21.81
CA VAL A 111 -28.92 -9.31 21.91
C VAL A 111 -28.81 -10.13 23.21
N SER A 112 -27.60 -10.56 23.58
CA SER A 112 -27.37 -11.29 24.82
C SER A 112 -27.68 -10.45 26.06
N ILE A 113 -27.22 -9.20 26.09
CA ILE A 113 -27.52 -8.25 27.18
C ILE A 113 -29.03 -8.06 27.31
N PHE A 114 -29.73 -7.80 26.20
CA PHE A 114 -31.18 -7.67 26.20
C PHE A 114 -31.87 -8.93 26.71
N ASN A 115 -31.41 -10.12 26.33
CA ASN A 115 -31.98 -11.38 26.80
C ASN A 115 -31.89 -11.50 28.33
N VAL A 116 -30.74 -11.16 28.92
CA VAL A 116 -30.57 -11.16 30.38
C VAL A 116 -31.49 -10.13 31.05
N PHE A 117 -31.62 -8.93 30.50
CA PHE A 117 -32.54 -7.91 31.04
C PHE A 117 -34.00 -8.39 31.00
N PHE A 118 -34.41 -9.02 29.89
CA PHE A 118 -35.75 -9.60 29.77
C PHE A 118 -35.97 -10.75 30.75
N SER A 119 -35.00 -11.64 30.94
CA SER A 119 -35.16 -12.77 31.87
C SER A 119 -35.24 -12.32 33.33
N VAL A 120 -34.36 -11.38 33.74
CA VAL A 120 -34.38 -10.78 35.08
C VAL A 120 -35.68 -9.99 35.31
N GLY A 121 -36.10 -9.18 34.33
CA GLY A 121 -37.34 -8.41 34.40
C GLY A 121 -38.59 -9.30 34.48
N ALA A 122 -38.64 -10.37 33.68
CA ALA A 122 -39.74 -11.32 33.70
C ALA A 122 -39.86 -12.02 35.07
N VAL A 123 -38.74 -12.45 35.66
CA VAL A 123 -38.72 -13.08 36.99
C VAL A 123 -39.14 -12.10 38.07
N PHE A 124 -38.69 -10.84 37.98
CA PHE A 124 -39.10 -9.80 38.90
C PHE A 124 -40.63 -9.59 38.86
N VAL A 125 -41.20 -9.39 37.67
CA VAL A 125 -42.65 -9.19 37.50
C VAL A 125 -43.43 -10.42 37.94
N ALA A 126 -42.99 -11.63 37.56
CA ALA A 126 -43.65 -12.87 37.94
C ALA A 126 -43.68 -13.06 39.47
N THR A 127 -42.54 -12.83 40.14
CA THR A 127 -42.45 -12.94 41.60
C THR A 127 -43.25 -11.85 42.30
N PHE A 128 -43.27 -10.64 41.75
CA PHE A 128 -44.07 -9.54 42.27
C PHE A 128 -45.57 -9.85 42.19
N MET A 129 -46.06 -10.34 41.04
CA MET A 129 -47.45 -10.76 40.87
C MET A 129 -47.80 -11.96 41.76
N LEU A 130 -46.89 -12.92 41.92
CA LEU A 130 -47.08 -14.03 42.85
C LEU A 130 -47.27 -13.53 44.29
N GLY A 131 -46.48 -12.55 44.71
CA GLY A 131 -46.65 -11.89 46.00
C GLY A 131 -47.98 -11.14 46.11
N GLU A 132 -48.52 -10.62 45.00
CA GLU A 132 -49.83 -9.97 44.93
C GLU A 132 -50.96 -10.96 45.18
N TYR A 133 -50.93 -12.12 44.53
CA TYR A 133 -51.87 -13.21 44.79
C TYR A 133 -51.79 -13.75 46.21
N ALA A 134 -50.60 -13.73 46.83
CA ALA A 134 -50.39 -14.18 48.21
C ALA A 134 -50.81 -13.15 49.28
N GLY A 135 -51.29 -11.96 48.89
CA GLY A 135 -51.75 -10.93 49.83
C GLY A 135 -50.64 -10.30 50.69
N VAL A 136 -49.38 -10.37 50.23
CA VAL A 136 -48.21 -9.90 50.97
C VAL A 136 -48.09 -8.37 50.91
N ASP A 137 -47.46 -7.73 51.90
CA ASP A 137 -47.18 -6.29 51.88
C ASP A 137 -46.27 -5.87 50.72
N ILE A 138 -46.45 -4.64 50.22
CA ILE A 138 -45.73 -4.10 49.06
C ILE A 138 -44.21 -4.17 49.23
N ALA A 139 -43.70 -3.90 50.43
CA ALA A 139 -42.27 -3.90 50.71
C ALA A 139 -41.68 -5.32 50.64
N ILE A 140 -42.39 -6.31 51.18
CA ILE A 140 -41.95 -7.71 51.19
C ILE A 140 -42.05 -8.29 49.77
N LYS A 141 -43.07 -7.91 48.99
CA LYS A 141 -43.19 -8.26 47.56
C LYS A 141 -41.99 -7.81 46.76
N VAL A 142 -41.62 -6.53 46.88
CA VAL A 142 -40.45 -5.97 46.18
C VAL A 142 -39.16 -6.65 46.64
N LEU A 143 -39.02 -6.91 47.94
CA LEU A 143 -37.86 -7.62 48.49
C LEU A 143 -37.73 -9.04 47.90
N MET A 144 -38.82 -9.81 47.87
CA MET A 144 -38.83 -11.16 47.30
C MET A 144 -38.57 -11.13 45.78
N ALA A 145 -39.18 -10.20 45.06
CA ALA A 145 -38.98 -10.05 43.62
C ALA A 145 -37.52 -9.70 43.29
N LEU A 146 -36.91 -8.80 44.05
CA LEU A 146 -35.50 -8.43 43.91
C LEU A 146 -34.56 -9.59 44.27
N ALA A 147 -34.86 -10.33 45.34
CA ALA A 147 -34.08 -11.50 45.73
C ALA A 147 -34.11 -12.59 44.65
N MET A 148 -35.29 -12.90 44.11
CA MET A 148 -35.43 -13.89 43.03
C MET A 148 -34.77 -13.42 41.74
N SER A 149 -34.93 -12.14 41.37
CA SER A 149 -34.27 -11.59 40.18
C SER A 149 -32.75 -11.57 40.33
N ALA A 150 -32.22 -11.36 41.53
CA ALA A 150 -30.78 -11.41 41.81
C ALA A 150 -30.21 -12.83 41.67
N ILE A 151 -30.92 -13.85 42.14
CA ILE A 151 -30.53 -15.26 41.94
C ILE A 151 -30.44 -15.59 40.45
N VAL A 152 -31.44 -15.15 39.67
CA VAL A 152 -31.46 -15.37 38.22
C VAL A 152 -30.36 -14.60 37.50
N LEU A 153 -30.09 -13.36 37.90
CA LEU A 153 -28.96 -12.58 37.37
C LEU A 153 -27.62 -13.32 37.57
N VAL A 154 -27.39 -13.89 38.77
CA VAL A 154 -26.17 -14.68 39.05
C VAL A 154 -26.13 -15.95 38.20
N ALA A 155 -27.25 -16.65 38.06
CA ALA A 155 -27.34 -17.85 37.23
C ALA A 155 -27.05 -17.55 35.74
N GLU A 156 -27.69 -16.52 35.18
CA GLU A 156 -27.49 -16.07 33.80
C GLU A 156 -26.05 -15.58 33.57
N GLY A 157 -25.48 -14.84 34.53
CA GLY A 157 -24.08 -14.40 34.48
C GLY A 157 -23.09 -15.58 34.48
N TRP A 158 -23.39 -16.63 35.26
CA TRP A 158 -22.62 -17.87 35.25
C TRP A 158 -22.73 -18.62 33.91
N PHE A 159 -23.93 -18.74 33.35
CA PHE A 159 -24.12 -19.32 32.01
C PHE A 159 -23.39 -18.54 30.93
N PHE A 160 -23.49 -17.20 30.95
CA PHE A 160 -22.80 -16.34 30.00
C PHE A 160 -21.28 -16.49 30.05
N THR A 161 -20.70 -16.52 31.26
CA THR A 161 -19.24 -16.71 31.43
C THR A 161 -18.79 -18.09 30.99
N ARG A 162 -19.57 -19.14 31.28
CA ARG A 162 -19.31 -20.50 30.80
C ARG A 162 -19.36 -20.60 29.27
N ASP A 163 -20.41 -20.07 28.65
CA ASP A 163 -20.60 -20.15 27.20
C ASP A 163 -19.53 -19.34 26.45
N TRP A 164 -19.11 -18.21 27.00
CA TRP A 164 -17.99 -17.42 26.50
C TRP A 164 -16.65 -18.18 26.53
N ILE A 165 -16.40 -18.95 27.60
CA ILE A 165 -15.19 -19.78 27.69
C ILE A 165 -15.25 -20.92 26.66
N SER A 166 -16.42 -21.55 26.50
CA SER A 166 -16.58 -22.67 25.56
C SER A 166 -16.48 -22.28 24.09
N THR A 167 -16.69 -21.01 23.74
CA THR A 167 -16.58 -20.51 22.35
C THR A 167 -15.15 -20.11 21.96
N LYS A 168 -14.22 -20.03 22.93
CA LYS A 168 -12.82 -19.68 22.69
C LYS A 168 -11.86 -20.88 22.64
N VAL A 169 -12.33 -22.08 22.97
CA VAL A 169 -11.59 -23.36 22.85
C VAL A 169 -12.03 -24.04 21.56
#